data_AF-A0A2T4U7K2-F1
#
_entry.id   AF-A0A2T4U7K2-F1
#
_cell.length_a   1.000
_cell.length_b   1.000
_cell.length_c   1.000
_cell.angle_alpha   90.00
_cell.angle_beta   90.00
_cell.angle_gamma   90.00
#
_symmetry.space_group_name_H-M   'P 1'
#
loop_
_entity.id
_entity.type
_entity.pdbx_description
1 polymer ?
#
loop_
_entity_poly.entity_id
_entity_poly.type
_entity_poly.pdbx_seq_one_letter_code
_entity_poly.pdbx_strand_id
1 'polypeptide(L)'
;MELFGLPMSVVYLVLLFTGVSLAFLYIVMGEWMEGLLNFAGDALNAVSLIGYITLLGGLGYVGEVLGIAPSAVILIASIILAAVIMALINYNVVIPLKRKRRKERRGW
;
A
#
# COMPACT_ATOMS: atom_id res chain seq x y z
N MET A 1 -21.76 -7.61 -0.35
CA MET A 1 -21.61 -7.88 -1.80
C MET A 1 -20.66 -9.04 -1.99
N GLU A 2 -20.79 -9.78 -3.09
CA GLU A 2 -19.82 -10.82 -3.46
C GLU A 2 -19.05 -10.38 -4.70
N LEU A 3 -17.75 -10.65 -4.72
CA LEU A 3 -16.88 -10.44 -5.86
C LEU A 3 -16.24 -11.79 -6.20
N PHE A 4 -16.39 -12.25 -7.44
CA PHE A 4 -15.93 -13.59 -7.87
C PHE A 4 -16.50 -14.75 -7.03
N GLY A 5 -17.73 -14.60 -6.51
CA GLY A 5 -18.37 -15.60 -5.64
C GLY A 5 -17.79 -15.66 -4.23
N LEU A 6 -16.89 -14.73 -3.87
CA LEU A 6 -16.35 -14.59 -2.52
C LEU A 6 -16.98 -13.38 -1.83
N PRO A 7 -17.27 -13.47 -0.52
CA PRO A 7 -17.73 -12.32 0.24
C PRO A 7 -16.64 -11.25 0.24
N MET A 8 -17.06 -9.98 0.13
CA MET A 8 -16.11 -8.88 -0.05
C MET A 8 -15.11 -8.74 1.11
N SER A 9 -15.51 -9.13 2.33
CA SER A 9 -14.62 -9.24 3.48
C SER A 9 -13.44 -10.18 3.22
N VAL A 10 -13.64 -11.33 2.59
CA VAL A 10 -12.56 -12.27 2.24
C VAL A 10 -11.65 -11.66 1.18
N VAL A 11 -12.20 -10.95 0.19
CA VAL A 11 -11.39 -10.27 -0.84
C VAL A 11 -10.45 -9.26 -0.22
N TYR A 12 -10.97 -8.41 0.68
CA TYR A 12 -10.13 -7.45 1.40
C TYR A 12 -9.07 -8.11 2.27
N LEU A 13 -9.41 -9.22 2.91
CA LEU A 13 -8.50 -9.98 3.75
C LEU A 13 -7.37 -10.62 2.92
N VAL A 14 -7.69 -11.24 1.77
CA VAL A 14 -6.67 -11.74 0.82
C VAL A 14 -5.75 -10.60 0.36
N LEU A 15 -6.32 -9.43 0.07
CA LEU A 15 -5.58 -8.28 -0.40
C LEU A 15 -4.64 -7.72 0.70
N LEU A 16 -5.10 -7.70 1.95
CA LEU A 16 -4.30 -7.36 3.13
C LEU A 16 -3.13 -8.35 3.33
N PHE A 17 -3.41 -9.66 3.33
CA PHE A 17 -2.37 -10.68 3.48
C PHE A 17 -1.36 -10.65 2.34
N THR A 18 -1.82 -10.39 1.12
CA THR A 18 -0.93 -10.20 -0.05
C THR A 18 -0.03 -8.98 0.16
N GLY A 19 -0.58 -7.86 0.60
CA GLY A 19 0.20 -6.65 0.90
C GLY A 19 1.26 -6.87 1.98
N VAL A 20 0.89 -7.52 3.10
CA VAL A 20 1.83 -7.86 4.19
C VAL A 20 2.91 -8.82 3.70
N SER A 21 2.55 -9.83 2.91
CA SER A 21 3.50 -10.79 2.34
C SER A 21 4.48 -10.10 1.39
N LEU A 22 4.00 -9.18 0.56
CA LEU A 22 4.84 -8.36 -0.31
C LEU A 22 5.76 -7.44 0.48
N ALA A 23 5.28 -6.85 1.58
CA ALA A 23 6.11 -6.03 2.46
C ALA A 23 7.23 -6.86 3.09
N PHE A 24 6.91 -8.07 3.56
CA PHE A 24 7.90 -9.01 4.10
C PHE A 24 8.94 -9.40 3.04
N LEU A 25 8.50 -9.79 1.84
CA LEU A 25 9.38 -10.10 0.72
C LEU A 25 10.26 -8.91 0.36
N TYR A 26 9.71 -7.69 0.35
CA TYR A 26 10.47 -6.47 0.07
C TYR A 26 11.55 -6.19 1.11
N ILE A 27 11.33 -6.51 2.38
CA ILE A 27 12.35 -6.36 3.41
C ILE A 27 13.46 -7.41 3.24
N VAL A 28 13.09 -8.67 2.97
CA VAL A 28 14.04 -9.79 2.87
C VAL A 28 14.85 -9.75 1.57
N MET A 29 14.21 -9.38 0.47
CA MET A 29 14.78 -9.38 -0.88
C MET A 29 14.94 -7.96 -1.44
N GLY A 30 15.07 -6.95 -0.57
CA GLY A 30 15.02 -5.54 -0.92
C GLY A 30 15.98 -5.14 -2.06
N GLU A 31 17.20 -5.67 -2.09
CA GLU A 31 18.16 -5.37 -3.15
C GLU A 31 17.72 -5.89 -4.53
N TRP A 32 17.12 -7.09 -4.58
CA TRP A 32 16.61 -7.69 -5.81
C TRP A 32 15.30 -7.02 -6.25
N MET A 33 14.44 -6.68 -5.28
CA MET A 33 13.15 -6.04 -5.54
C MET A 33 13.28 -4.56 -5.90
N GLU A 34 14.26 -3.83 -5.35
CA GLU A 34 14.58 -2.46 -5.78
C GLU A 34 15.00 -2.43 -7.26
N GLY A 35 15.73 -3.45 -7.74
CA GLY A 35 16.09 -3.57 -9.16
C GLY A 35 14.88 -3.81 -10.07
N LEU A 36 13.98 -4.71 -9.69
CA LEU A 36 12.78 -5.06 -10.48
C LEU A 36 11.70 -3.97 -10.45
N LEU A 37 11.52 -3.30 -9.31
CA LEU A 37 10.42 -2.36 -9.08
C LEU A 37 10.77 -0.90 -9.36
N ASN A 38 12.03 -0.58 -9.72
CA ASN A 38 12.44 0.76 -10.17
C ASN A 38 11.98 1.11 -11.60
N PHE A 39 11.18 0.25 -12.27
CA PHE A 39 10.74 0.47 -13.65
C PHE A 39 9.81 1.67 -13.85
N ALA A 40 9.18 2.20 -12.78
CA ALA A 40 8.15 3.25 -12.85
C ALA A 40 8.64 4.67 -12.48
N GLY A 41 9.95 4.88 -12.32
CA GLY A 41 10.51 6.19 -11.92
C GLY A 41 10.25 6.57 -10.47
N ASP A 42 10.70 7.77 -10.07
CA ASP A 42 10.81 8.18 -8.66
C ASP A 42 9.44 8.42 -7.95
N ALA A 43 8.35 8.51 -8.73
CA ALA A 43 7.00 8.82 -8.26
C ALA A 43 6.20 7.59 -7.76
N LEU A 44 6.46 6.40 -8.32
CA LEU A 44 5.83 5.13 -7.91
C LEU A 44 6.91 4.21 -7.35
N ASN A 45 7.18 4.35 -6.05
CA ASN A 45 8.08 3.46 -5.34
C ASN A 45 7.34 2.18 -4.92
N ALA A 46 8.04 1.04 -4.92
CA ALA A 46 7.58 -0.26 -4.44
C ALA A 46 6.89 -0.17 -3.08
N VAL A 47 7.50 0.56 -2.13
CA VAL A 47 6.97 0.78 -0.79
C VAL A 47 5.59 1.43 -0.83
N SER A 48 5.38 2.38 -1.74
CA SER A 48 4.12 3.09 -1.85
C SER A 48 3.00 2.21 -2.39
N LEU A 49 3.31 1.36 -3.37
CA LEU A 49 2.36 0.41 -3.94
C LEU A 49 1.97 -0.67 -2.91
N ILE A 50 2.96 -1.25 -2.23
CA ILE A 50 2.74 -2.27 -1.19
C ILE A 50 1.91 -1.68 -0.05
N GLY A 51 2.24 -0.46 0.39
CA GLY A 51 1.47 0.26 1.42
C GLY A 51 0.04 0.54 0.99
N TYR A 52 -0.18 0.96 -0.26
CA TYR A 52 -1.51 1.19 -0.81
C TYR A 52 -2.37 -0.07 -0.82
N ILE A 53 -1.84 -1.19 -1.32
CA ILE A 53 -2.54 -2.49 -1.31
C ILE A 53 -2.89 -2.88 0.13
N THR A 54 -1.94 -2.79 1.05
CA THR A 54 -2.14 -3.16 2.45
C THR A 54 -3.23 -2.32 3.11
N LEU A 55 -3.22 -0.99 2.91
CA LEU A 55 -4.22 -0.08 3.45
C LEU A 55 -5.60 -0.31 2.83
N LEU A 56 -5.67 -0.55 1.52
CA LEU A 56 -6.92 -0.87 0.83
C LEU A 56 -7.58 -2.12 1.45
N GLY A 57 -6.79 -3.19 1.62
CA GLY A 57 -7.26 -4.43 2.22
C GLY A 57 -7.66 -4.24 3.69
N GLY A 58 -6.84 -3.55 4.48
CA GLY A 58 -7.12 -3.32 5.91
C GLY A 58 -8.35 -2.46 6.15
N LEU A 59 -8.43 -1.28 5.49
CA LEU A 59 -9.57 -0.37 5.63
C LEU A 59 -10.87 -0.98 5.09
N GLY A 60 -10.79 -1.66 3.95
CA GLY A 60 -11.94 -2.34 3.37
C GLY A 60 -12.46 -3.48 4.26
N TYR A 61 -11.56 -4.30 4.80
CA TYR A 61 -11.94 -5.39 5.71
C TYR A 61 -12.61 -4.86 6.98
N VAL A 62 -12.01 -3.85 7.62
CA VAL A 62 -12.57 -3.23 8.83
C VAL A 62 -13.94 -2.61 8.54
N GLY A 63 -14.09 -1.91 7.42
CA GLY A 63 -15.36 -1.32 7.00
C GLY A 63 -16.46 -2.37 6.81
N GLU A 64 -16.13 -3.52 6.20
CA GLU A 64 -17.06 -4.63 6.01
C GLU A 64 -17.44 -5.33 7.32
N VAL A 65 -16.46 -5.63 8.18
CA VAL A 65 -16.71 -6.33 9.45
C VAL A 65 -17.55 -5.49 10.40
N LEU A 66 -17.31 -4.17 10.43
CA LEU A 66 -18.08 -3.26 11.27
C LEU A 66 -19.45 -2.89 10.69
N GLY A 67 -19.75 -3.30 9.46
CA GLY A 67 -21.03 -3.02 8.80
C GLY A 67 -21.33 -1.53 8.65
N ILE A 68 -20.31 -0.68 8.49
CA ILE A 68 -20.44 0.78 8.55
C ILE A 68 -21.24 1.32 7.36
N ALA A 69 -21.15 0.67 6.20
CA ALA A 69 -21.77 1.11 4.95
C ALA A 69 -21.95 -0.07 3.98
N PRO A 70 -22.68 0.10 2.86
CA PRO A 70 -22.73 -0.90 1.79
C PRO A 70 -21.35 -1.15 1.18
N SER A 71 -21.08 -2.39 0.75
CA SER A 71 -19.78 -2.81 0.21
C SER A 71 -19.21 -1.92 -0.90
N ALA A 72 -20.07 -1.43 -1.81
CA ALA A 72 -19.64 -0.55 -2.89
C ALA A 72 -19.12 0.80 -2.37
N VAL A 73 -19.76 1.34 -1.32
CA VAL A 73 -19.35 2.58 -0.66
C VAL A 73 -18.05 2.36 0.09
N ILE A 74 -17.92 1.23 0.81
CA ILE A 74 -16.69 0.85 1.50
C ILE A 74 -15.53 0.77 0.50
N LEU A 75 -15.73 0.13 -0.65
CA LEU A 75 -14.70 0.01 -1.69
C LEU A 75 -14.19 1.37 -2.16
N ILE A 76 -15.10 2.27 -2.54
CA ILE A 76 -14.73 3.61 -3.02
C ILE A 76 -14.06 4.42 -1.91
N ALA A 77 -14.62 4.40 -0.71
CA ALA A 77 -14.05 5.11 0.44
C ALA A 77 -12.65 4.57 0.79
N SER A 78 -12.45 3.26 0.73
CA SER A 78 -11.15 2.61 1.01
C SER A 78 -10.11 2.99 -0.03
N ILE A 79 -10.47 3.04 -1.31
CA ILE A 79 -9.59 3.52 -2.41
C ILE A 79 -9.13 4.95 -2.13
N ILE A 80 -10.09 5.84 -1.84
CA ILE A 80 -9.81 7.26 -1.60
C ILE A 80 -8.94 7.44 -0.35
N LEU A 81 -9.33 6.81 0.77
CA LEU A 81 -8.60 6.92 2.04
C LEU A 81 -7.19 6.34 1.92
N ALA A 82 -7.03 5.15 1.31
CA ALA A 82 -5.71 4.57 1.10
C ALA A 82 -4.83 5.48 0.24
N ALA A 83 -5.38 6.07 -0.84
CA ALA A 83 -4.64 7.00 -1.69
C ALA A 83 -4.22 8.27 -0.92
N VAL A 84 -5.12 8.87 -0.14
CA VAL A 84 -4.83 10.06 0.67
C VAL A 84 -3.77 9.76 1.73
N ILE A 85 -3.93 8.69 2.49
CA ILE A 85 -2.96 8.29 3.52
C ILE A 85 -1.59 8.02 2.89
N MET A 86 -1.54 7.29 1.78
CA MET A 86 -0.28 7.02 1.08
C MET A 86 0.35 8.26 0.49
N ALA A 87 -0.44 9.20 -0.05
CA ALA A 87 0.08 10.48 -0.53
C ALA A 87 0.72 11.28 0.61
N LEU A 88 0.07 11.34 1.77
CA LEU A 88 0.61 12.00 2.96
C LEU A 88 1.90 11.33 3.44
N ILE A 89 1.96 10.00 3.49
CA ILE A 89 3.17 9.26 3.87
C ILE A 89 4.29 9.51 2.86
N ASN A 90 4.00 9.47 1.56
CA ASN A 90 5.00 9.70 0.53
C ASN A 90 5.59 11.11 0.61
N TYR A 91 4.73 12.12 0.77
CA TYR A 91 5.14 13.51 0.87
C TYR A 91 5.95 13.80 2.14
N ASN A 92 5.48 13.33 3.30
CA ASN A 92 6.09 13.67 4.59
C ASN A 92 7.24 12.75 5.02
N VAL A 93 7.29 11.51 4.53
CA VAL A 93 8.24 10.49 5.02
C VAL A 93 9.17 10.03 3.90
N VAL A 94 8.63 9.48 2.82
CA VAL A 94 9.46 8.81 1.78
C VAL A 94 10.35 9.80 1.03
N ILE A 95 9.80 10.92 0.57
CA ILE A 95 10.56 11.94 -0.17
C ILE A 95 11.67 12.55 0.72
N PRO A 96 11.41 12.97 1.98
CA PRO A 96 12.46 13.47 2.86
C PRO A 96 13.57 12.46 3.18
N LEU A 97 13.22 11.19 3.38
CA LEU A 97 14.22 10.14 3.66
C LEU A 97 15.14 9.90 2.46
N LYS A 98 14.59 9.82 1.24
CA LYS A 98 15.38 9.73 0.00
C LYS A 98 16.35 10.91 -0.13
N ARG A 99 15.90 12.13 0.17
CA ARG A 99 16.72 13.35 0.11
C ARG A 99 17.86 13.32 1.12
N LYS A 100 17.61 12.91 2.37
CA LYS A 100 18.65 12.75 3.41
C LYS A 100 19.70 11.72 3.00
N ARG A 101 19.27 10.51 2.59
CA ARG A 101 20.17 9.42 2.17
C ARG A 101 21.06 9.84 0.98
N ARG A 102 20.51 10.61 0.04
CA ARG A 102 21.28 11.15 -1.10
C ARG A 102 22.31 12.20 -0.67
N LYS A 103 22.01 13.00 0.36
CA LYS A 103 22.95 13.99 0.91
C LYS A 103 24.11 13.30 1.63
N GLU A 104 23.80 12.31 2.47
CA GLU A 104 24.79 11.51 3.20
C GLU A 104 25.74 10.75 2.26
N ARG A 105 25.22 10.13 1.19
CA ARG A 105 26.05 9.51 0.14
C ARG A 105 26.96 10.49 -0.63
N ARG A 106 26.70 11.80 -0.56
CA ARG A 106 27.50 12.84 -1.23
C ARG A 106 28.56 13.48 -0.33
N GLY A 107 28.64 13.12 0.95
CA GLY A 107 29.69 13.58 1.86
C GLY A 107 29.57 15.05 2.30
N TRP A 108 28.33 15.57 2.43
CA TRP A 108 28.05 16.92 2.97
C TRP A 108 27.11 16.87 4.17
#